data_AF-A0A916C0G4-F1
#
_entry.id   AF-A0A916C0G4-F1
#
_cell.length_a   1.000
_cell.length_b   1.000
_cell.length_c   1.000
_cell.angle_alpha   90.00
_cell.angle_beta   90.00
_cell.angle_gamma   90.00
#
_symmetry.space_group_name_H-M   'P 1'
#
loop_
_entity.id
_entity.type
_entity.pdbx_description
1 polymer ?
#
loop_
_entity_poly.entity_id
_entity_poly.type
_entity_poly.pdbx_seq_one_letter_code
_entity_poly.pdbx_strand_id
1 'polypeptide(L)'
;MSNLDEIPQPNTDTLLKEYELCQKATQGLETTIWQTSGAMGIGLIGTLILVASHIKTEQPPWPVAALIGLSVFLTSLGWFFIARRWWSIQHAYFIRMRHIEERLGIYAVRYLYFLDNPAALVSGRLSAEHAAELGKRSTKRRVILPIHQRFGVQRVLSFLPVVIFMVWVLYVMWLIIG
;
A
#
# COMPACT_ATOMS: atom_id res chain seq x y z
N MET A 1 -37.76 14.42 20.40
CA MET A 1 -37.10 15.09 19.27
C MET A 1 -35.96 15.90 19.85
N SER A 2 -34.76 15.34 19.95
CA SER A 2 -33.62 16.09 20.51
C SER A 2 -33.12 17.08 19.47
N ASN A 3 -32.89 18.32 19.89
CA ASN A 3 -32.00 19.23 19.20
C ASN A 3 -30.68 18.49 19.01
N LEU A 4 -30.40 18.00 17.81
CA LEU A 4 -29.04 17.70 17.39
C LEU A 4 -28.40 19.07 17.19
N ASP A 5 -28.03 19.66 18.31
CA ASP A 5 -27.33 20.92 18.43
C ASP A 5 -26.22 20.98 17.37
N GLU A 6 -26.16 22.12 16.70
CA GLU A 6 -25.22 22.44 15.63
C GLU A 6 -23.82 21.96 16.00
N ILE A 7 -23.38 20.85 15.40
CA ILE A 7 -21.98 20.43 15.52
C ILE A 7 -21.17 21.58 14.93
N PRO A 8 -20.33 22.28 15.72
CA PRO A 8 -19.59 23.43 15.23
C PRO A 8 -18.78 22.97 14.02
N GLN A 9 -19.04 23.61 12.87
CA GLN A 9 -18.30 23.27 11.65
C GLN A 9 -16.82 23.56 11.92
N PRO A 10 -15.93 22.59 11.68
CA PRO A 10 -14.51 22.79 11.93
C PRO A 10 -14.00 23.95 11.08
N ASN A 11 -13.23 24.86 11.69
CA ASN A 11 -12.60 25.97 11.00
C ASN A 11 -11.70 25.45 9.85
N THR A 12 -11.64 26.19 8.76
CA THR A 12 -10.81 25.89 7.57
C THR A 12 -9.37 25.55 7.95
N ASP A 13 -8.78 26.31 8.88
CA ASP A 13 -7.41 26.07 9.36
C ASP A 13 -7.25 24.72 10.07
N THR A 14 -8.28 24.30 10.81
CA THR A 14 -8.30 22.99 11.49
C THR A 14 -8.36 21.85 10.47
N LEU A 15 -9.18 21.99 9.42
CA LEU A 15 -9.27 21.01 8.34
C LEU A 15 -7.97 20.91 7.53
N LEU A 16 -7.33 22.04 7.23
CA LEU A 16 -6.03 22.06 6.55
C LEU A 16 -4.94 21.39 7.39
N LYS A 17 -4.91 21.64 8.71
CA LYS A 17 -3.97 20.99 9.62
C LYS A 17 -4.21 19.48 9.70
N GLU A 18 -5.47 19.05 9.75
CA GLU A 18 -5.81 17.63 9.73
C GLU A 18 -5.40 16.96 8.41
N TYR A 19 -5.57 17.64 7.28
CA TYR A 19 -5.12 17.18 5.97
C TYR A 19 -3.60 16.98 5.94
N GLU A 20 -2.83 17.95 6.44
CA GLU A 20 -1.37 17.86 6.54
C GLU A 20 -0.93 16.69 7.42
N LEU A 21 -1.60 16.48 8.55
CA LEU A 21 -1.34 15.35 9.45
C LEU A 21 -1.60 14.01 8.77
N CYS A 22 -2.72 13.88 8.05
CA CYS A 22 -3.03 12.66 7.30
C CYS A 22 -2.02 12.41 6.18
N GLN A 23 -1.59 13.46 5.48
CA GLN A 23 -0.58 13.36 4.42
C GLN A 23 0.76 12.89 4.98
N LYS A 24 1.24 13.52 6.07
CA LYS A 24 2.49 13.13 6.74
C LYS A 24 2.43 11.70 7.27
N ALA A 25 1.31 11.31 7.89
CA ALA A 25 1.11 9.95 8.38
C ALA A 25 1.16 8.91 7.25
N THR A 26 0.54 9.23 6.11
CA THR A 26 0.53 8.37 4.92
C THR A 26 1.94 8.21 4.33
N GLN A 27 2.68 9.32 4.17
CA GLN A 27 4.06 9.31 3.68
C GLN A 27 5.01 8.54 4.62
N GLY A 28 4.83 8.69 5.94
CA GLY A 28 5.59 7.95 6.94
C GLY A 28 5.34 6.45 6.88
N LEU A 29 4.07 6.03 6.72
CA LEU A 29 3.72 4.62 6.53
C LEU A 29 4.32 4.04 5.25
N GLU A 30 4.25 4.78 4.14
CA GLU A 30 4.83 4.35 2.87
C GLU A 30 6.35 4.17 2.97
N THR A 31 7.05 5.12 3.59
CA THR A 31 8.50 5.01 3.84
C THR A 31 8.82 3.79 4.69
N THR A 32 8.06 3.54 5.74
CA THR A 32 8.24 2.37 6.62
C THR A 32 8.01 1.05 5.87
N ILE A 33 6.99 0.98 5.02
CA ILE A 33 6.72 -0.19 4.16
C ILE A 33 7.92 -0.45 3.24
N TRP A 34 8.42 0.57 2.55
CA TRP A 34 9.55 0.42 1.62
C TRP A 34 10.85 0.05 2.32
N GLN A 35 11.15 0.67 3.47
CA GLN A 35 12.35 0.35 4.25
C GLN A 35 12.32 -1.08 4.78
N THR A 36 11.20 -1.52 5.36
CA THR A 36 11.07 -2.88 5.88
C THR A 36 11.03 -3.92 4.77
N SER A 37 10.38 -3.63 3.64
CA SER A 37 10.41 -4.49 2.45
C SER A 37 11.82 -4.62 1.89
N GLY A 38 12.57 -3.52 1.82
CA GLY A 38 13.96 -3.49 1.35
C GLY A 38 14.88 -4.30 2.26
N ALA A 39 14.80 -4.08 3.58
CA ALA A 39 15.55 -4.84 4.57
C ALA A 39 15.26 -6.35 4.49
N MET A 40 13.98 -6.71 4.35
CA MET A 40 13.58 -8.11 4.19
C MET A 40 14.12 -8.70 2.88
N GLY A 41 14.02 -7.96 1.76
CA GLY A 41 14.58 -8.38 0.48
C GLY A 41 16.09 -8.64 0.53
N ILE A 42 16.85 -7.74 1.15
CA ILE A 42 18.29 -7.90 1.36
C ILE A 42 18.58 -9.13 2.23
N GLY A 43 17.84 -9.32 3.34
CA GLY A 43 18.00 -10.48 4.22
C GLY A 43 17.74 -11.81 3.51
N LEU A 44 16.72 -11.86 2.65
CA LEU A 44 16.39 -13.03 1.83
C LEU A 44 17.50 -13.37 0.84
N ILE A 45 17.96 -12.37 0.06
CA ILE A 45 19.05 -12.55 -0.90
C ILE A 45 20.34 -12.97 -0.19
N GLY A 46 20.66 -12.33 0.95
CA GLY A 46 21.81 -12.68 1.77
C GLY A 46 21.78 -14.12 2.26
N THR A 47 20.62 -14.60 2.70
CA THR A 47 20.46 -15.98 3.16
C THR A 47 20.64 -16.96 2.00
N LEU A 48 20.09 -16.67 0.81
CA LEU A 48 20.31 -17.50 -0.38
C LEU A 48 21.78 -17.54 -0.79
N ILE A 49 22.49 -16.41 -0.76
CA ILE A 49 23.93 -16.36 -1.09
C ILE A 49 24.75 -17.17 -0.09
N LEU A 50 24.48 -17.02 1.21
CA LEU A 50 25.19 -17.77 2.27
C LEU A 50 24.98 -19.27 2.09
N VAL A 51 23.73 -19.70 1.89
CA VAL A 51 23.40 -21.10 1.65
C VAL A 51 24.08 -21.60 0.37
N ALA A 52 23.99 -20.85 -0.74
CA ALA A 52 24.63 -21.20 -2.00
C ALA A 52 26.16 -21.27 -1.92
N SER A 53 26.78 -20.42 -1.10
CA SER A 53 28.24 -20.42 -0.89
C SER A 53 28.72 -21.66 -0.12
N HIS A 54 27.91 -22.16 0.82
CA HIS A 54 28.21 -23.36 1.59
C HIS A 54 27.99 -24.66 0.79
N ILE A 55 27.11 -24.68 -0.21
CA ILE A 55 26.91 -25.85 -1.11
C ILE A 55 28.25 -26.33 -1.73
N LYS A 56 29.18 -25.41 -2.01
CA LYS A 56 30.46 -25.74 -2.65
C LYS A 56 31.46 -26.40 -1.72
N THR A 57 31.31 -26.24 -0.40
CA THR A 57 32.23 -26.80 0.60
C THR A 57 31.65 -28.04 1.25
N GLU A 58 30.40 -27.98 1.73
CA GLU A 58 29.67 -29.10 2.30
C GLU A 58 28.18 -28.87 2.04
N GLN A 59 27.52 -29.74 1.27
CA GLN A 59 26.07 -29.62 1.05
C GLN A 59 25.35 -29.69 2.41
N PRO A 60 24.61 -28.63 2.81
CA PRO A 60 23.87 -28.69 4.06
C PRO A 60 22.82 -29.80 3.97
N PRO A 61 22.64 -30.64 5.01
CA PRO A 61 21.67 -31.70 4.96
C PRO A 61 20.27 -31.09 4.73
N TRP A 62 19.49 -31.71 3.84
CA TRP A 62 18.19 -31.20 3.41
C TRP A 62 17.23 -30.77 4.56
N PRO A 63 17.24 -31.40 5.77
CA PRO A 63 16.38 -30.94 6.87
C PRO A 63 16.75 -29.53 7.37
N VAL A 64 18.04 -29.18 7.35
CA VAL A 64 18.51 -27.85 7.77
C VAL A 64 18.08 -26.80 6.75
N ALA A 65 18.23 -27.09 5.45
CA ALA A 65 17.74 -26.22 4.39
C ALA A 65 16.21 -26.02 4.46
N ALA A 66 15.46 -27.09 4.73
CA ALA A 66 14.01 -27.02 4.91
C ALA A 66 13.61 -26.16 6.13
N LEU A 67 14.33 -26.27 7.25
CA LEU A 67 14.08 -25.47 8.44
C LEU A 67 14.36 -23.97 8.20
N ILE A 68 15.44 -23.65 7.50
CA ILE A 68 15.77 -22.27 7.10
C ILE A 68 14.68 -21.73 6.17
N GLY A 69 14.30 -22.49 5.14
CA GLY A 69 13.25 -22.11 4.20
C GLY A 69 11.91 -21.88 4.88
N LEU A 70 11.52 -22.74 5.83
CA LEU A 70 10.32 -22.58 6.63
C LEU A 70 10.38 -21.30 7.48
N SER A 71 11.51 -21.02 8.12
CA SER A 71 11.71 -19.83 8.96
C SER A 71 11.61 -18.54 8.14
N VAL A 72 12.22 -18.54 6.95
CA VAL A 72 12.15 -17.47 5.97
C VAL A 72 10.72 -17.24 5.49
N PHE A 73 10.00 -18.32 5.16
CA PHE A 73 8.60 -18.25 4.75
C PHE A 73 7.70 -17.68 5.84
N LEU A 74 7.82 -18.18 7.08
CA LEU A 74 7.03 -17.68 8.22
C LEU A 74 7.31 -16.20 8.51
N THR A 75 8.58 -15.79 8.44
CA THR A 75 8.96 -14.38 8.61
C THR A 75 8.34 -13.52 7.51
N SER A 76 8.40 -13.98 6.24
CA SER A 76 7.77 -13.29 5.12
C SER A 76 6.26 -13.19 5.25
N LEU A 77 5.62 -14.24 5.74
CA LEU A 77 4.18 -14.29 5.93
C LEU A 77 3.76 -13.35 7.07
N GLY A 78 4.50 -13.33 8.19
CA GLY A 78 4.29 -12.39 9.29
C GLY A 78 4.41 -10.94 8.84
N TRP A 79 5.46 -10.61 8.08
CA TRP A 79 5.62 -9.28 7.50
C TRP A 79 4.45 -8.91 6.57
N PHE A 80 3.99 -9.84 5.73
CA PHE A 80 2.85 -9.61 4.83
C PHE A 80 1.56 -9.23 5.60
N PHE A 81 1.27 -9.88 6.74
CA PHE A 81 0.12 -9.51 7.57
C PHE A 81 0.24 -8.11 8.16
N ILE A 82 1.44 -7.73 8.61
CA ILE A 82 1.72 -6.38 9.13
C ILE A 82 1.53 -5.35 8.02
N ALA A 83 2.10 -5.60 6.84
CA ALA A 83 1.97 -4.72 5.68
C ALA A 83 0.49 -4.57 5.27
N ARG A 84 -0.29 -5.66 5.28
CA ARG A 84 -1.75 -5.65 5.06
C ARG A 84 -2.47 -4.73 6.05
N ARG A 85 -2.07 -4.75 7.32
CA ARG A 85 -2.65 -3.85 8.33
C ARG A 85 -2.28 -2.39 8.05
N TRP A 86 -1.03 -2.10 7.72
CA TRP A 86 -0.58 -0.74 7.37
C TRP A 86 -1.29 -0.18 6.16
N TRP A 87 -1.53 -0.99 5.12
CA TRP A 87 -2.32 -0.58 3.97
C TRP A 87 -3.76 -0.24 4.32
N SER A 88 -4.40 -1.01 5.21
CA SER A 88 -5.75 -0.68 5.67
C SER A 88 -5.80 0.67 6.38
N ILE A 89 -4.76 1.00 7.16
CA ILE A 89 -4.63 2.29 7.85
C ILE A 89 -4.40 3.42 6.84
N GLN A 90 -3.49 3.21 5.88
CA GLN A 90 -3.21 4.16 4.80
C GLN A 90 -4.49 4.46 3.99
N HIS A 91 -5.31 3.44 3.72
CA HIS A 91 -6.59 3.61 3.03
C HIS A 91 -7.57 4.48 3.82
N ALA A 92 -7.63 4.31 5.15
CA ALA A 92 -8.47 5.15 6.01
C ALA A 92 -8.02 6.63 5.97
N TYR A 93 -6.71 6.89 5.99
CA TYR A 93 -6.17 8.24 5.84
C TYR A 93 -6.52 8.85 4.48
N PHE A 94 -6.39 8.11 3.38
CA PHE A 94 -6.78 8.62 2.06
C PHE A 94 -8.28 8.94 1.97
N ILE A 95 -9.14 8.12 2.57
CA ILE A 95 -10.59 8.41 2.63
C ILE A 95 -10.83 9.70 3.41
N ARG A 96 -10.13 9.89 4.54
CA ARG A 96 -10.28 11.11 5.34
C ARG A 96 -9.77 12.36 4.62
N MET A 97 -8.60 12.27 3.97
CA MET A 97 -8.05 13.34 3.15
C MET A 97 -9.04 13.76 2.06
N ARG A 98 -9.66 12.79 1.38
CA ARG A 98 -10.69 13.06 0.37
C ARG A 98 -11.93 13.75 0.94
N HIS A 99 -12.41 13.35 2.12
CA HIS A 99 -13.51 14.06 2.79
C HIS A 99 -13.16 15.52 3.11
N ILE A 100 -11.91 15.78 3.49
CA ILE A 100 -11.42 17.13 3.77
C ILE A 100 -11.31 17.95 2.46
N GLU A 101 -10.76 17.36 1.41
CA GLU A 101 -10.69 17.95 0.07
C GLU A 101 -12.08 18.36 -0.45
N GLU A 102 -13.07 17.48 -0.32
CA GLU A 102 -14.45 17.76 -0.73
C GLU A 102 -15.07 18.92 0.06
N ARG A 103 -14.71 19.10 1.34
CA ARG A 103 -15.17 20.23 2.17
C ARG A 103 -14.44 21.54 1.84
N LEU A 104 -13.15 21.48 1.54
CA LEU A 104 -12.32 22.65 1.26
C LEU A 104 -12.35 23.08 -0.21
N GLY A 105 -12.93 22.27 -1.11
CA GLY A 105 -12.90 22.51 -2.54
C GLY A 105 -11.50 22.33 -3.16
N ILE A 106 -10.64 21.54 -2.50
CA ILE A 106 -9.29 21.21 -2.96
C ILE A 106 -9.36 19.95 -3.83
N TYR A 107 -8.59 19.89 -4.90
CA TYR A 107 -8.68 18.80 -5.89
C TYR A 107 -7.35 18.11 -6.17
N ALA A 108 -6.38 18.15 -5.23
CA ALA A 108 -5.03 17.64 -5.45
C ALA A 108 -5.03 16.15 -5.85
N VAL A 109 -5.76 15.29 -5.14
CA VAL A 109 -5.87 13.85 -5.49
C VAL A 109 -6.63 13.65 -6.82
N ARG A 110 -7.65 14.48 -7.11
CA ARG A 110 -8.34 14.44 -8.41
C ARG A 110 -7.44 14.89 -9.56
N TYR A 111 -6.51 15.80 -9.31
CA TYR A 111 -5.54 16.26 -10.31
C TYR A 111 -4.51 15.18 -10.64
N LEU A 112 -4.04 14.42 -9.64
CA LEU A 112 -3.21 13.23 -9.89
C LEU A 112 -3.97 12.19 -10.72
N TYR A 113 -5.24 11.92 -10.36
CA TYR A 113 -6.09 11.02 -11.14
C TYR A 113 -6.30 11.49 -12.60
N PHE A 114 -6.37 12.82 -12.78
CA PHE A 114 -6.47 13.45 -14.09
C PHE A 114 -5.20 13.25 -14.94
N LEU A 115 -4.00 13.32 -14.35
CA LEU A 115 -2.75 13.04 -15.04
C LEU A 115 -2.65 11.58 -15.52
N ASP A 116 -3.18 10.63 -14.73
CA ASP A 116 -3.10 9.19 -15.04
C ASP A 116 -4.11 8.74 -16.12
N ASN A 117 -5.23 9.44 -16.29
CA ASN A 117 -6.25 9.10 -17.30
C ASN A 117 -6.66 10.36 -18.10
N PRO A 118 -5.81 10.85 -19.02
CA PRO A 118 -6.11 12.03 -19.81
C PRO A 118 -7.32 11.82 -20.72
N ALA A 119 -7.67 10.59 -21.10
CA ALA A 119 -8.87 10.29 -21.90
C ALA A 119 -10.19 10.50 -21.14
N ALA A 120 -10.17 10.70 -19.81
CA ALA A 120 -11.34 11.16 -19.06
C ALA A 120 -11.66 12.65 -19.33
N LEU A 121 -10.80 13.36 -20.08
CA LEU A 121 -11.10 14.66 -20.67
C LEU A 121 -12.13 14.50 -21.78
N VAL A 122 -13.38 14.82 -21.49
CA VAL A 122 -14.08 15.69 -22.41
C VAL A 122 -13.36 17.04 -22.31
N SER A 123 -12.66 17.40 -23.38
CA SER A 123 -11.82 18.59 -23.52
C SER A 123 -12.53 19.86 -23.06
N GLY A 124 -12.23 20.29 -21.84
CA GLY A 124 -12.65 21.58 -21.32
C GLY A 124 -11.74 21.91 -20.16
N ARG A 125 -11.10 23.09 -20.21
CA ARG A 125 -10.47 23.69 -19.02
C ARG A 125 -11.44 23.50 -17.86
N LEU A 126 -10.97 22.99 -16.71
CA LEU A 126 -11.77 22.92 -15.49
C LEU A 126 -12.21 24.36 -15.12
N SER A 127 -13.32 24.80 -15.70
CA SER A 127 -14.00 26.03 -15.32
C SER A 127 -14.40 25.87 -13.86
N ALA A 128 -14.32 26.95 -13.08
CA ALA A 128 -14.79 26.98 -11.70
C ALA A 128 -16.24 26.43 -11.58
N GLU A 129 -17.04 26.55 -12.63
CA GLU A 129 -18.39 25.96 -12.73
C GLU A 129 -18.37 24.43 -12.81
N HIS A 130 -17.44 23.81 -13.54
CA HIS A 130 -17.30 22.35 -13.61
C HIS A 130 -16.80 21.76 -12.29
N ALA A 131 -15.94 22.48 -11.57
CA ALA A 131 -15.55 22.12 -10.22
C ALA A 131 -16.76 22.17 -9.25
N ALA A 132 -17.61 23.19 -9.37
CA ALA A 132 -18.86 23.30 -8.60
C ALA A 132 -19.88 22.20 -8.97
N GLU A 133 -19.97 21.83 -10.25
CA GLU A 133 -20.85 20.75 -10.72
C GLU A 133 -20.36 19.35 -10.27
N LEU A 134 -19.04 19.15 -10.24
CA LEU A 134 -18.42 17.95 -9.68
C LEU A 134 -18.63 17.84 -8.16
N GLY A 135 -18.68 18.96 -7.44
CA GLY A 135 -19.09 19.01 -6.04
C GLY A 135 -20.53 18.52 -5.85
N LYS A 136 -21.46 18.96 -6.71
CA LYS A 136 -22.87 18.54 -6.70
C LYS A 136 -23.10 17.08 -7.10
N ARG A 137 -22.25 16.51 -7.98
CA ARG A 137 -22.32 15.09 -8.37
C ARG A 137 -21.68 14.13 -7.36
N SER A 138 -20.73 14.60 -6.55
CA SER A 138 -20.04 13.78 -5.53
C SER A 138 -21.00 13.35 -4.40
N THR A 139 -21.96 14.19 -4.03
CA THR A 139 -22.88 13.97 -2.90
C THR A 139 -23.81 12.75 -3.07
N LYS A 140 -23.95 12.23 -4.29
CA LYS A 140 -24.84 11.08 -4.62
C LYS A 140 -24.12 9.77 -4.93
N ARG A 141 -22.80 9.76 -5.13
CA ARG A 141 -22.07 8.55 -5.55
C ARG A 141 -21.36 7.92 -4.37
N ARG A 142 -21.79 6.73 -3.95
CA ARG A 142 -21.00 5.85 -3.06
C ARG A 142 -19.56 5.84 -3.56
N VAL A 143 -18.64 6.16 -2.64
CA VAL A 143 -17.22 6.42 -2.87
C VAL A 143 -16.54 5.17 -3.42
N ILE A 144 -16.60 4.97 -4.74
CA ILE A 144 -15.84 3.94 -5.43
C ILE A 144 -14.43 4.52 -5.59
N LEU A 145 -13.48 4.01 -4.80
CA LEU A 145 -12.09 4.37 -4.98
C LEU A 145 -11.59 3.86 -6.34
N PRO A 146 -10.79 4.66 -7.06
CA PRO A 146 -10.21 4.28 -8.34
C PRO A 146 -9.40 2.97 -8.21
N ILE A 147 -9.64 1.96 -9.06
CA ILE A 147 -9.05 0.61 -9.01
C ILE A 147 -7.50 0.63 -8.93
N HIS A 148 -6.84 1.52 -9.69
CA HIS A 148 -5.40 1.83 -9.64
C HIS A 148 -4.85 2.06 -8.21
N GLN A 149 -5.60 2.77 -7.37
CA GLN A 149 -5.19 3.07 -5.99
C GLN A 149 -5.36 1.86 -5.05
N ARG A 150 -6.18 0.88 -5.44
CA ARG A 150 -6.38 -0.39 -4.72
C ARG A 150 -5.46 -1.51 -5.20
N PHE A 151 -5.00 -1.50 -6.44
CA PHE A 151 -4.43 -2.69 -7.07
C PHE A 151 -2.93 -2.65 -7.43
N GLY A 152 -2.30 -1.48 -7.57
CA GLY A 152 -0.94 -1.41 -8.13
C GLY A 152 0.12 -2.13 -7.28
N VAL A 153 0.34 -1.67 -6.05
CA VAL A 153 1.44 -2.14 -5.19
C VAL A 153 1.03 -3.35 -4.34
N GLN A 154 -0.22 -3.38 -3.86
CA GLN A 154 -0.73 -4.47 -3.03
C GLN A 154 -0.74 -5.82 -3.75
N ARG A 155 -1.08 -5.83 -5.05
CA ARG A 155 -1.17 -7.07 -5.81
C ARG A 155 0.22 -7.69 -6.00
N VAL A 156 1.22 -6.87 -6.34
CA VAL A 156 2.61 -7.32 -6.48
C VAL A 156 3.13 -7.87 -5.15
N LEU A 157 2.90 -7.16 -4.04
CA LEU A 157 3.38 -7.58 -2.72
C LEU A 157 2.65 -8.82 -2.17
N SER A 158 1.41 -9.08 -2.61
CA SER A 158 0.69 -10.29 -2.21
C SER A 158 1.27 -11.58 -2.76
N PHE A 159 2.01 -11.53 -3.87
CA PHE A 159 2.68 -12.71 -4.43
C PHE A 159 4.01 -13.01 -3.75
N LEU A 160 4.59 -12.06 -3.02
CA LEU A 160 5.95 -12.18 -2.48
C LEU A 160 6.14 -13.39 -1.55
N PRO A 161 5.26 -13.68 -0.58
CA PRO A 161 5.38 -14.88 0.25
C PRO A 161 5.28 -16.18 -0.56
N VAL A 162 4.42 -16.20 -1.59
CA VAL A 162 4.23 -17.36 -2.47
C VAL A 162 5.46 -17.62 -3.31
N VAL A 163 6.04 -16.57 -3.89
CA VAL A 163 7.28 -16.67 -4.68
C VAL A 163 8.43 -17.17 -3.81
N ILE A 164 8.59 -16.62 -2.59
CA ILE A 164 9.62 -17.07 -1.64
C ILE A 164 9.43 -18.55 -1.28
N PHE A 165 8.19 -18.96 -1.00
CA PHE A 165 7.87 -20.36 -0.71
C PHE A 165 8.27 -21.27 -1.88
N MET A 166 7.86 -20.92 -3.10
CA MET A 166 8.16 -21.71 -4.30
C MET A 166 9.67 -21.82 -4.55
N VAL A 167 10.42 -20.73 -4.40
CA VAL A 167 11.89 -20.73 -4.54
C VAL A 167 12.54 -21.68 -3.54
N TRP A 168 12.11 -21.65 -2.28
CA TRP A 168 12.63 -22.55 -1.24
C TRP A 168 12.26 -24.01 -1.46
N VAL A 169 11.02 -24.29 -1.87
CA VAL A 169 10.58 -25.65 -2.19
C VAL A 169 11.40 -26.22 -3.35
N LEU A 170 11.62 -25.44 -4.42
CA LEU A 170 12.46 -25.85 -5.53
C LEU A 170 13.91 -26.13 -5.09
N TYR A 171 14.46 -25.28 -4.22
CA TYR A 171 15.81 -25.45 -3.67
C TYR A 171 15.94 -26.73 -2.84
N VAL A 172 14.99 -27.00 -1.95
CA VAL A 172 14.98 -28.23 -1.13
C VAL A 172 14.80 -29.47 -2.00
N MET A 173 13.92 -29.43 -3.00
CA MET A 173 13.77 -30.55 -3.94
C MET A 173 15.06 -30.84 -4.71
N TRP A 174 15.78 -29.79 -5.12
CA TRP A 174 17.08 -29.94 -5.77
C TRP A 174 18.10 -30.64 -4.88
N LEU A 175 18.17 -30.29 -3.59
CA LEU A 175 19.05 -30.96 -2.60
C LEU A 175 18.66 -32.42 -2.29
N ILE A 176 17.39 -32.80 -2.47
CA ILE A 176 16.96 -34.18 -2.24
C ILE A 176 17.33 -35.08 -3.43
N ILE A 177 17.33 -34.52 -4.64
CA ILE A 177 17.55 -35.26 -5.89
C ILE A 177 19.02 -35.32 -6.27
N GLY A 178 19.77 -34.23 -6.07
CA GLY A 178 21.18 -34.10 -6.47
C GLY A 178 22.15 -34.39 -5.34
#